data_AF-A0A2H6HHP0-F1
#
_entry.id   AF-A0A2H6HHP0-F1
#
_cell.length_a   1.000
_cell.length_b   1.000
_cell.length_c   1.000
_cell.angle_alpha   90.00
_cell.angle_beta   90.00
_cell.angle_gamma   90.00
#
_symmetry.space_group_name_H-M   'P 1'
#
loop_
_entity.id
_entity.type
_entity.pdbx_description
1 polymer ?
#
loop_
_entity_poly.entity_id
_entity_poly.type
_entity_poly.pdbx_seq_one_letter_code
_entity_poly.pdbx_strand_id
1 'polypeptide(L)'
;MRALAAHRFVRGAVAAVALVALVALSSPVVGRNLPPGRLGVIVGRAQDAANAYQSEILSDGRVDFDEYRDAVDATLRCARDKGVPVVGPTLSADGYLEYAYGEEDDEGEVAPDAIALGELNSCWVEFSRLIEEVWDAQRDQLI
;
A
#
# COMPACT_ATOMS: atom_id res chain seq x y z
N MET A 1 12.78 -63.21 -5.24
CA MET A 1 14.09 -62.88 -4.65
C MET A 1 14.13 -61.38 -4.38
N ARG A 2 14.46 -61.00 -3.14
CA ARG A 2 14.51 -59.63 -2.59
C ARG A 2 15.93 -59.07 -2.71
N ALA A 3 16.08 -57.76 -2.90
CA ALA A 3 17.09 -56.87 -2.30
C ALA A 3 16.74 -55.41 -2.73
N LEU A 4 16.23 -54.50 -1.88
CA LEU A 4 16.76 -53.80 -0.70
C LEU A 4 17.94 -52.82 -0.97
N ALA A 5 17.57 -51.54 -1.02
CA ALA A 5 18.14 -50.36 -0.35
C ALA A 5 19.63 -49.97 -0.52
N ALA A 6 19.85 -48.67 -0.77
CA ALA A 6 20.95 -47.93 -0.14
C ALA A 6 20.51 -46.47 0.12
N HIS A 7 19.96 -46.25 1.31
CA HIS A 7 19.80 -44.94 1.92
C HIS A 7 21.18 -44.31 2.16
N ARG A 8 21.40 -43.08 1.68
CA ARG A 8 22.51 -42.26 2.16
C ARG A 8 22.10 -41.58 3.47
N PHE A 9 22.56 -42.17 4.56
CA PHE A 9 22.71 -41.54 5.86
C PHE A 9 23.67 -40.36 5.74
N VAL A 10 23.27 -39.17 6.20
CA VAL A 10 24.20 -38.23 6.82
C VAL A 10 23.81 -38.15 8.29
N ARG A 11 24.60 -38.85 9.11
CA ARG A 11 24.63 -38.71 10.56
C ARG A 11 25.43 -37.45 10.90
N GLY A 12 24.81 -36.52 11.61
CA GLY A 12 25.49 -35.44 12.32
C GLY A 12 24.57 -35.00 13.45
N ALA A 13 24.95 -35.33 14.68
CA ALA A 13 24.10 -35.34 15.86
C ALA A 13 24.04 -33.99 16.59
N VAL A 14 22.82 -33.63 16.99
CA VAL A 14 22.37 -33.11 18.29
C VAL A 14 23.25 -32.08 19.02
N ALA A 15 22.68 -30.87 19.20
CA ALA A 15 22.62 -30.24 20.52
C ALA A 15 21.36 -29.38 20.61
N ALA A 16 20.44 -29.78 21.49
CA ALA A 16 19.29 -29.00 21.89
C ALA A 16 19.74 -27.79 22.71
N VAL A 17 19.23 -26.61 22.38
CA VAL A 17 19.06 -25.51 23.34
C VAL A 17 17.60 -25.13 23.29
N ALA A 18 16.86 -25.62 24.28
CA ALA A 18 15.59 -25.03 24.64
C ALA A 18 15.87 -23.64 25.21
N LEU A 19 15.36 -22.61 24.55
CA LEU A 19 15.17 -21.30 25.16
C LEU A 19 13.74 -20.87 24.88
N VAL A 20 12.95 -20.95 25.95
CA VAL A 20 11.64 -20.32 26.10
C VAL A 20 11.85 -18.82 25.86
N ALA A 21 11.41 -18.33 24.71
CA ALA A 21 11.15 -16.93 24.50
C ALA A 21 9.63 -16.78 24.45
N LEU A 22 9.10 -15.99 25.37
CA LEU A 22 7.70 -15.60 25.42
C LEU A 22 7.24 -15.18 24.03
N VAL A 23 6.25 -15.89 23.46
CA VAL A 23 5.35 -15.25 22.51
C VAL A 23 4.47 -14.35 23.35
N ALA A 24 5.00 -13.16 23.67
CA ALA A 24 4.20 -12.06 24.11
C ALA A 24 3.12 -11.83 23.05
N LEU A 25 1.86 -11.82 23.50
CA LEU A 25 0.78 -11.16 22.80
C LEU A 25 1.19 -9.71 22.56
N SER A 26 1.75 -9.42 21.39
CA SER A 26 2.06 -8.06 20.97
C SER A 26 1.80 -7.95 19.47
N SER A 27 0.53 -8.07 19.11
CA SER A 27 -0.02 -7.35 17.97
C SER A 27 -0.42 -5.94 18.45
N PRO A 28 -0.26 -4.93 17.60
CA PRO A 28 0.79 -3.94 17.75
C PRO A 28 0.34 -2.75 18.60
N VAL A 29 1.32 -1.95 18.97
CA VAL A 29 1.11 -0.59 19.48
C VAL A 29 0.47 0.25 18.36
N VAL A 30 -0.83 0.09 18.13
CA VAL A 30 -1.63 1.02 17.34
C VAL A 30 -1.98 2.17 18.28
N GLY A 31 -1.51 3.37 17.97
CA GLY A 31 -1.93 4.58 18.69
C GLY A 31 -0.81 5.43 19.29
N ARG A 32 0.48 5.20 19.00
CA ARG A 32 1.54 6.07 19.56
C ARG A 32 1.67 7.43 18.89
N ASN A 33 1.13 7.62 17.68
CA ASN A 33 1.25 8.88 16.94
C ASN A 33 -0.08 9.36 16.37
N LEU A 34 -1.18 9.29 17.14
CA LEU A 34 -2.45 9.84 16.67
C LEU A 34 -2.50 11.36 16.89
N PRO A 35 -2.81 12.16 15.85
CA PRO A 35 -3.11 13.57 16.03
C PRO A 35 -4.33 13.77 16.93
N PRO A 36 -4.48 14.93 17.60
CA PRO A 36 -5.68 15.20 18.38
C PRO A 36 -6.93 15.39 17.49
N GLY A 37 -8.11 15.25 18.09
CA GLY A 37 -9.38 15.62 17.47
C GLY A 37 -9.82 14.68 16.34
N ARG A 38 -10.53 15.24 15.34
CA ARG A 38 -11.11 14.47 14.22
C ARG A 38 -10.05 13.75 13.38
N LEU A 39 -8.88 14.37 13.19
CA LEU A 39 -7.78 13.77 12.42
C LEU A 39 -7.26 12.49 13.10
N GLY A 40 -7.11 12.47 14.43
CA GLY A 40 -6.75 11.26 15.16
C GLY A 40 -7.70 10.08 14.93
N VAL A 41 -9.00 10.36 14.79
CA VAL A 41 -10.01 9.32 14.52
C VAL A 41 -9.84 8.77 13.10
N ILE A 42 -9.54 9.62 12.11
CA ILE A 42 -9.33 9.22 10.71
C ILE A 42 -8.03 8.40 10.60
N VAL A 43 -6.92 8.93 11.14
CA VAL A 43 -5.62 8.25 11.15
C VAL A 43 -5.72 6.89 11.85
N GLY A 44 -6.38 6.81 13.01
CA GLY A 44 -6.55 5.55 13.73
C GLY A 44 -7.29 4.50 12.89
N ARG A 45 -8.39 4.89 12.22
CA ARG A 45 -9.13 3.98 11.34
C ARG A 45 -8.33 3.55 10.11
N ALA A 46 -7.55 4.48 9.54
CA ALA A 46 -6.68 4.19 8.41
C ALA A 46 -5.57 3.20 8.83
N GLN A 47 -4.93 3.42 9.98
CA GLN A 47 -3.93 2.49 10.54
C GLN A 47 -4.52 1.09 10.80
N ASP A 48 -5.74 1.00 11.33
CA ASP A 48 -6.41 -0.28 11.60
C ASP A 48 -6.80 -1.05 10.33
N ALA A 49 -7.10 -0.35 9.23
CA ALA A 49 -7.56 -0.93 7.96
C ALA A 49 -6.44 -1.12 6.93
N ALA A 50 -5.23 -0.60 7.20
CA ALA A 50 -4.12 -0.59 6.28
C ALA A 50 -3.61 -2.00 5.95
N ASN A 51 -3.29 -2.21 4.67
CA ASN A 51 -2.46 -3.34 4.26
C ASN A 51 -0.98 -3.07 4.57
N ALA A 52 -0.10 -4.03 4.30
CA ALA A 52 1.32 -3.93 4.63
C ALA A 52 2.02 -2.67 4.05
N TYR A 53 1.70 -2.29 2.80
CA TYR A 53 2.26 -1.10 2.17
C TYR A 53 1.78 0.18 2.87
N GLN A 54 0.47 0.31 3.04
CA GLN A 54 -0.14 1.49 3.66
C GLN A 54 0.24 1.61 5.15
N SER A 55 0.43 0.48 5.86
CA SER A 55 0.79 0.48 7.28
C SER A 55 2.18 1.08 7.53
N GLU A 56 3.11 0.91 6.60
CA GLU A 56 4.46 1.48 6.71
C GLU A 56 4.39 3.01 6.67
N ILE A 57 3.71 3.55 5.66
CA ILE A 57 3.52 5.00 5.47
C ILE A 57 2.71 5.60 6.62
N LEU A 58 1.58 4.98 7.00
CA LEU A 58 0.70 5.52 8.02
C LEU A 58 1.23 5.37 9.46
N SER A 59 2.40 4.76 9.67
CA SER A 59 2.88 4.37 11.01
C SER A 59 3.17 5.55 11.95
N ASP A 60 3.53 6.71 11.41
CA ASP A 60 3.80 7.93 12.18
C ASP A 60 2.57 8.84 12.32
N GLY A 61 1.43 8.42 11.74
CA GLY A 61 0.14 9.07 11.86
C GLY A 61 -0.02 10.39 11.10
N ARG A 62 0.88 10.66 10.17
CA ARG A 62 0.78 11.75 9.19
C ARG A 62 1.19 11.19 7.82
N VAL A 63 0.82 11.92 6.79
CA VAL A 63 1.30 11.71 5.42
C VAL A 63 1.95 13.01 4.99
N ASP A 64 3.21 12.95 4.58
CA ASP A 64 3.89 14.04 3.90
C ASP A 64 3.74 13.98 2.37
N PHE A 65 4.22 15.00 1.68
CA PHE A 65 4.02 15.10 0.22
C PHE A 65 4.79 14.02 -0.55
N ASP A 66 5.96 13.61 -0.07
CA ASP A 66 6.74 12.57 -0.72
C ASP A 66 6.06 11.20 -0.54
N GLU A 67 5.53 10.92 0.65
CA GLU A 67 4.74 9.72 0.93
C GLU A 67 3.44 9.65 0.09
N TYR A 68 2.74 10.78 -0.04
CA TYR A 68 1.57 10.89 -0.90
C TYR A 68 1.94 10.64 -2.38
N ARG A 69 3.00 11.29 -2.88
CA ARG A 69 3.47 11.11 -4.26
C ARG A 69 3.89 9.67 -4.52
N ASP A 70 4.62 9.06 -3.61
CA ASP A 70 5.11 7.69 -3.75
C ASP A 70 3.94 6.69 -3.77
N ALA A 71 2.89 6.90 -2.99
CA ALA A 71 1.65 6.12 -3.05
C ALA A 71 0.93 6.27 -4.39
N VAL A 72 0.79 7.50 -4.91
CA VAL A 72 0.24 7.76 -6.25
C VAL A 72 1.08 7.06 -7.33
N ASP A 73 2.41 7.16 -7.28
CA ASP A 73 3.30 6.51 -8.23
C ASP A 73 3.18 4.98 -8.20
N ALA A 74 3.00 4.39 -7.01
CA ALA A 74 2.74 2.96 -6.85
C ALA A 74 1.39 2.56 -7.49
N THR A 75 0.34 3.34 -7.26
CA THR A 75 -0.98 3.16 -7.90
C THR A 75 -0.86 3.18 -9.42
N LEU A 76 -0.18 4.18 -9.98
CA LEU A 76 -0.06 4.34 -11.44
C LEU A 76 0.82 3.26 -12.06
N ARG A 77 1.87 2.81 -11.36
CA ARG A 77 2.68 1.68 -11.82
C ARG A 77 1.85 0.40 -11.88
N CYS A 78 1.08 0.10 -10.83
CA CYS A 78 0.16 -1.04 -10.82
C CYS A 78 -0.85 -0.97 -11.98
N ALA A 79 -1.42 0.21 -12.26
CA ALA A 79 -2.37 0.38 -13.35
C ALA A 79 -1.71 0.12 -14.73
N ARG A 80 -0.51 0.67 -14.95
CA ARG A 80 0.26 0.44 -16.18
C ARG A 80 0.65 -1.03 -16.38
N ASP A 81 1.04 -1.73 -15.30
CA ASP A 81 1.37 -3.16 -15.35
C ASP A 81 0.15 -4.02 -15.71
N LYS A 82 -1.06 -3.53 -15.45
CA LYS A 82 -2.34 -4.14 -15.85
C LYS A 82 -2.82 -3.72 -17.24
N GLY A 83 -2.02 -2.93 -17.95
CA GLY A 83 -2.33 -2.46 -19.30
C GLY A 83 -3.30 -1.28 -19.33
N VAL A 84 -3.46 -0.53 -18.23
CA VAL A 84 -4.23 0.73 -18.24
C VAL A 84 -3.34 1.84 -18.81
N PRO A 85 -3.70 2.46 -19.94
CA PRO A 85 -3.06 3.68 -20.42
C PRO A 85 -3.24 4.80 -19.40
N VAL A 86 -2.14 5.50 -19.09
CA VAL A 86 -2.11 6.61 -18.13
C VAL A 86 -1.25 7.73 -18.71
N VAL A 87 -1.83 8.92 -18.87
CA VAL A 87 -1.18 10.12 -19.40
C VAL A 87 -1.18 11.22 -18.33
N GLY A 88 -0.07 11.97 -18.24
CA GLY A 88 0.17 13.00 -17.21
C GLY A 88 1.59 12.91 -16.62
N PRO A 89 1.87 13.60 -15.49
CA PRO A 89 0.93 14.41 -14.73
C PRO A 89 0.65 15.78 -15.36
N THR A 90 -0.53 16.31 -15.13
CA THR A 90 -0.81 17.76 -15.12
C THR A 90 -0.98 18.24 -13.68
N LEU A 91 -0.71 19.51 -13.40
CA LEU A 91 -0.98 20.10 -12.09
C LEU A 91 -2.36 20.76 -12.13
N SER A 92 -3.26 20.33 -11.27
CA SER A 92 -4.59 20.91 -11.13
C SER A 92 -4.54 22.30 -10.48
N ALA A 93 -5.62 23.07 -10.63
CA ALA A 93 -5.72 24.41 -10.04
C ALA A 93 -5.70 24.42 -8.50
N ASP A 94 -6.08 23.30 -7.88
CA ASP A 94 -6.06 23.05 -6.44
C ASP A 94 -4.80 22.29 -5.97
N GLY A 95 -3.82 22.10 -6.85
CA GLY A 95 -2.47 21.64 -6.51
C GLY A 95 -2.30 20.12 -6.43
N TYR A 96 -3.22 19.35 -7.00
CA TYR A 96 -3.12 17.90 -7.17
C TYR A 96 -2.41 17.53 -8.47
N LEU A 97 -1.84 16.32 -8.50
CA LEU A 97 -1.41 15.69 -9.74
C LEU A 97 -2.62 15.04 -10.41
N GLU A 98 -2.96 15.52 -11.60
CA GLU A 98 -4.02 14.96 -12.44
C GLU A 98 -3.42 14.01 -13.48
N TYR A 99 -4.12 12.89 -13.69
CA TYR A 99 -3.77 11.88 -14.67
C TYR A 99 -5.02 11.50 -15.46
N ALA A 100 -4.90 11.45 -16.78
CA ALA A 100 -5.90 10.87 -17.65
C ALA A 100 -5.65 9.35 -17.75
N TYR A 101 -6.71 8.54 -17.75
CA TYR A 101 -6.63 7.08 -17.81
C TYR A 101 -7.84 6.51 -18.54
N GLY A 102 -7.65 5.39 -19.27
CA GLY A 102 -8.69 4.83 -20.13
C GLY A 102 -8.18 4.32 -21.47
N GLU A 103 -9.07 4.20 -22.46
CA GLU A 103 -8.67 3.79 -23.82
C GLU A 103 -7.98 4.95 -24.53
N GLU A 104 -6.78 4.71 -25.05
CA GLU A 104 -6.04 5.68 -25.87
C GLU A 104 -6.51 5.54 -27.32
N ASP A 105 -6.98 6.63 -27.90
CA ASP A 105 -7.33 6.66 -29.32
C ASP A 105 -6.10 6.90 -30.22
N ASP A 106 -6.32 6.86 -31.54
CA ASP A 106 -5.24 7.07 -32.53
C ASP A 106 -4.64 8.50 -32.47
N GLU A 107 -5.27 9.42 -31.76
CA GLU A 107 -4.86 10.82 -31.59
C GLU A 107 -4.12 11.05 -30.25
N GLY A 108 -4.01 10.01 -29.41
CA GLY A 108 -3.39 10.04 -28.09
C GLY A 108 -4.29 10.64 -27.00
N GLU A 109 -5.59 10.79 -27.28
CA GLU A 109 -6.58 11.16 -26.28
C GLU A 109 -6.98 9.92 -25.48
N VAL A 110 -7.06 10.09 -24.16
CA VAL A 110 -7.41 8.99 -23.25
C VAL A 110 -8.84 9.20 -22.76
N ALA A 111 -9.77 8.41 -23.29
CA ALA A 111 -11.17 8.45 -22.91
C ALA A 111 -11.45 7.49 -21.73
N PRO A 112 -12.22 7.88 -20.70
CA PRO A 112 -12.52 7.02 -19.56
C PRO A 112 -13.18 5.70 -20.00
N ASP A 113 -12.53 4.58 -19.70
CA ASP A 113 -13.06 3.23 -19.92
C ASP A 113 -13.40 2.56 -18.58
N ALA A 114 -14.48 1.78 -18.54
CA ALA A 114 -14.97 1.15 -17.32
C ALA A 114 -14.04 0.04 -16.81
N ILE A 115 -13.36 -0.68 -17.71
CA ILE A 115 -12.39 -1.72 -17.34
C ILE A 115 -11.14 -1.05 -16.77
N ALA A 116 -10.61 -0.03 -17.46
CA ALA A 116 -9.51 0.80 -17.01
C ALA A 116 -9.78 1.42 -15.63
N LEU A 117 -10.99 1.95 -15.41
CA LEU A 117 -11.41 2.50 -14.12
C LEU A 117 -11.45 1.41 -13.04
N GLY A 118 -11.94 0.21 -13.35
CA GLY A 118 -11.97 -0.92 -12.41
C GLY A 118 -10.57 -1.36 -11.98
N GLU A 119 -9.66 -1.49 -12.93
CA GLU A 119 -8.27 -1.86 -12.66
C GLU A 119 -7.53 -0.76 -11.89
N LEU A 120 -7.68 0.51 -12.30
CA LEU A 120 -7.13 1.64 -11.57
C LEU A 120 -7.66 1.72 -10.14
N ASN A 121 -8.97 1.57 -9.94
CA ASN A 121 -9.58 1.59 -8.61
C ASN A 121 -9.03 0.46 -7.71
N SER A 122 -8.77 -0.72 -8.27
CA SER A 122 -8.16 -1.82 -7.50
C SER A 122 -6.74 -1.46 -7.03
N CYS A 123 -5.94 -0.84 -7.90
CA CYS A 123 -4.59 -0.35 -7.55
C CYS A 123 -4.67 0.80 -6.53
N TRP A 124 -5.61 1.72 -6.69
CA TRP A 124 -5.83 2.82 -5.76
C TRP A 124 -6.20 2.32 -4.37
N VAL A 125 -7.11 1.33 -4.26
CA VAL A 125 -7.45 0.71 -2.97
C VAL A 125 -6.21 0.08 -2.32
N GLU A 126 -5.34 -0.54 -3.10
CA GLU A 126 -4.12 -1.20 -2.62
C GLU A 126 -3.06 -0.21 -2.15
N PHE A 127 -2.78 0.85 -2.92
CA PHE A 127 -1.63 1.71 -2.64
C PHE A 127 -2.02 3.06 -2.03
N SER A 128 -3.04 3.72 -2.55
CA SER A 128 -3.28 5.14 -2.24
C SER A 128 -4.44 5.42 -1.29
N ARG A 129 -5.56 4.68 -1.33
CA ARG A 129 -6.84 5.10 -0.73
C ARG A 129 -6.76 5.62 0.71
N LEU A 130 -6.13 4.87 1.61
CA LEU A 130 -6.05 5.26 3.02
C LEU A 130 -5.02 6.36 3.28
N ILE A 131 -4.00 6.46 2.43
CA ILE A 131 -2.97 7.51 2.47
C ILE A 131 -3.59 8.83 2.02
N GLU A 132 -4.35 8.81 0.92
CA GLU A 132 -5.09 9.99 0.42
C GLU A 132 -6.14 10.46 1.44
N GLU A 133 -6.86 9.55 2.09
CA GLU A 133 -7.83 9.89 3.14
C GLU A 133 -7.16 10.67 4.30
N VAL A 134 -5.96 10.28 4.71
CA VAL A 134 -5.21 10.95 5.77
C VAL A 134 -4.60 12.27 5.28
N TRP A 135 -4.03 12.29 4.08
CA TRP A 135 -3.50 13.48 3.42
C TRP A 135 -4.55 14.59 3.28
N ASP A 136 -5.73 14.26 2.74
CA ASP A 136 -6.83 15.21 2.56
C ASP A 136 -7.33 15.73 3.92
N ALA A 137 -7.49 14.84 4.90
CA ALA A 137 -7.90 15.23 6.24
C ALA A 137 -6.92 16.16 6.96
N GLN A 138 -5.61 16.02 6.70
CA GLN A 138 -4.58 16.95 7.18
C GLN A 138 -4.71 18.31 6.51
N ARG A 139 -4.88 18.31 5.18
CA ARG A 139 -4.94 19.55 4.40
C ARG A 139 -6.20 20.36 4.70
N ASP A 140 -7.34 19.70 4.93
CA ASP A 140 -8.59 20.34 5.33
C ASP A 140 -8.49 21.08 6.67
N GLN A 141 -7.48 20.80 7.50
CA GLN A 141 -7.21 21.56 8.73
C GLN A 141 -6.38 22.83 8.50
N LEU A 142 -5.77 22.98 7.32
CA LEU A 142 -4.95 24.13 6.96
C LEU A 142 -5.76 25.28 6.33
N ILE A 143 -7.04 25.03 6.00
CA ILE A 143 -7.99 25.97 5.39
C ILE A 143 -8.97 26.48 6.44
#